data_AF-A0A7C1YRC3-F1
#
_entry.id   AF-A0A7C1YRC3-F1
#
_cell.length_a   1.000
_cell.length_b   1.000
_cell.length_c   1.000
_cell.angle_alpha   90.00
_cell.angle_beta   90.00
_cell.angle_gamma   90.00
#
_symmetry.space_group_name_H-M   'P 1'
#
loop_
_entity.id
_entity.type
_entity.pdbx_description
1 polymer ?
#
loop_
_entity_poly.entity_id
_entity_poly.type
_entity_poly.pdbx_seq_one_letter_code
_entity_poly.pdbx_strand_id
1 'polypeptide(L)'
;CALLGRTEPRDLYDVHYMFTHRLADAEAVSYRLGEKMAYKELDPAALADVLTRKQDTFRRLWEPRLRGQMPDLPHLDTVVRETNRWLRQSGLV
;
A
#
# COMPACT_ATOMS: atom_id res chain seq x y z
N CYS A 1 -3.67 9.59 3.70
CA CYS A 1 -2.67 8.80 2.94
C CYS A 1 -3.08 8.76 1.45
N ALA A 2 -2.16 8.81 0.48
CA ALA A 2 -2.52 8.80 -0.96
C ALA A 2 -3.22 7.50 -1.38
N LEU A 3 -2.72 6.36 -0.86
CA LEU A 3 -3.30 5.02 -1.02
C LEU A 3 -4.79 4.94 -0.58
N LEU A 4 -5.16 5.73 0.44
CA LEU A 4 -6.54 5.82 0.93
C LEU A 4 -7.40 6.72 0.02
N GLY A 5 -6.87 7.86 -0.42
CA GLY A 5 -7.64 8.90 -1.11
C GLY A 5 -7.82 8.70 -2.62
N ARG A 6 -6.84 8.13 -3.32
CA ARG A 6 -6.92 7.81 -4.75
C ARG A 6 -6.68 6.32 -4.99
N THR A 7 -7.08 5.83 -6.16
CA THR A 7 -6.84 4.43 -6.55
C THR A 7 -5.83 4.40 -7.69
N GLU A 8 -4.57 4.70 -7.36
CA GLU A 8 -3.47 4.71 -8.31
C GLU A 8 -2.54 3.50 -8.04
N PRO A 9 -2.39 2.55 -9.00
CA PRO A 9 -1.49 1.40 -8.87
C PRO A 9 -0.08 1.73 -8.39
N ARG A 10 0.45 2.88 -8.83
CA ARG A 10 1.80 3.33 -8.45
C ARG A 10 1.96 3.51 -6.94
N ASP A 11 0.96 4.06 -6.27
CA ASP A 11 1.02 4.28 -4.82
C ASP A 11 1.12 2.95 -4.07
N LEU A 12 0.39 1.91 -4.52
CA LEU A 12 0.46 0.58 -3.94
C LEU A 12 1.82 -0.08 -4.22
N TYR A 13 2.31 0.04 -5.46
CA TYR A 13 3.64 -0.46 -5.83
C TYR A 13 4.74 0.16 -4.98
N ASP A 14 4.75 1.49 -4.83
CA ASP A 14 5.78 2.20 -4.07
C ASP A 14 5.80 1.77 -2.60
N VAL A 15 4.61 1.67 -1.98
CA VAL A 15 4.48 1.17 -0.60
C VAL A 15 5.05 -0.23 -0.46
N HIS A 16 4.64 -1.14 -1.34
CA HIS A 16 5.15 -2.50 -1.35
C HIS A 16 6.67 -2.55 -1.53
N TYR A 17 7.19 -1.83 -2.53
CA TYR A 17 8.61 -1.82 -2.87
C TYR A 17 9.47 -1.29 -1.72
N MET A 18 9.04 -0.21 -1.06
CA MET A 18 9.72 0.36 0.10
C MET A 18 9.86 -0.65 1.24
N PHE A 19 8.82 -1.44 1.51
CA PHE A 19 8.86 -2.44 2.57
C PHE A 19 9.65 -3.68 2.20
N THR A 20 9.47 -4.21 0.99
CA THR A 20 10.21 -5.37 0.48
C THR A 20 11.72 -5.12 0.53
N HIS A 21 12.16 -3.90 0.20
CA HIS A 21 13.57 -3.54 0.17
C HIS A 21 14.06 -2.83 1.44
N ARG A 22 13.22 -2.76 2.49
CA ARG A 22 13.54 -2.09 3.77
C ARG A 22 14.08 -0.67 3.59
N LEU A 23 13.54 0.07 2.62
CA LEU A 23 13.93 1.45 2.31
C LEU A 23 13.39 2.46 3.32
N ALA A 24 12.57 2.00 4.26
CA ALA A 24 12.07 2.79 5.36
C ALA A 24 12.10 1.97 6.64
N ASP A 25 12.37 2.65 7.75
CA ASP A 25 12.23 2.10 9.09
C ASP A 25 10.75 1.86 9.37
N ALA A 26 10.38 0.59 9.57
CA ALA A 26 8.98 0.18 9.72
C ALA A 26 8.32 0.77 10.98
N GLU A 27 9.08 0.92 12.06
CA GLU A 27 8.58 1.46 13.33
C GLU A 27 8.34 2.97 13.18
N ALA A 28 9.32 3.68 12.63
CA ALA A 28 9.21 5.12 12.39
C ALA A 28 8.09 5.45 11.38
N VAL A 29 7.93 4.65 10.33
CA VAL A 29 6.85 4.80 9.35
C VAL A 29 5.50 4.56 10.01
N SER A 30 5.37 3.54 10.85
CA SER A 30 4.09 3.20 11.48
C SER A 30 3.64 4.29 12.45
N TYR A 31 4.57 4.79 13.27
CA TYR A 31 4.31 5.92 14.17
C TYR A 31 3.84 7.16 13.40
N ARG A 32 4.59 7.59 12.38
CA ARG A 32 4.24 8.79 11.60
C ARG A 32 3.00 8.62 10.74
N LEU A 33 2.73 7.40 10.25
CA LEU A 33 1.52 7.11 9.51
C LEU A 33 0.31 7.21 10.43
N GLY A 34 0.39 6.70 11.66
CA GLY A 34 -0.62 6.86 12.69
C GLY A 34 -0.97 8.33 12.94
N GLU A 35 0.02 9.19 13.19
CA GLU A 35 -0.20 10.63 13.37
C GLU A 35 -0.87 11.28 12.15
N LYS A 36 -0.41 10.93 10.95
CA LYS A 36 -0.95 11.45 9.69
C LYS A 36 -2.38 10.97 9.41
N MET A 37 -2.75 9.79 9.89
CA MET A 37 -4.10 9.24 9.76
C MET A 37 -5.04 9.87 10.79
N ALA A 38 -4.61 9.99 12.04
CA ALA A 38 -5.34 10.69 13.09
C ALA A 38 -5.64 12.16 12.70
N TYR A 39 -4.65 12.88 12.17
CA TYR A 39 -4.84 14.25 11.66
C TYR A 39 -5.88 14.35 10.53
N LYS A 40 -6.09 13.27 9.78
CA LYS A 40 -7.08 13.19 8.69
C LYS A 40 -8.39 12.52 9.11
N GLU A 41 -8.54 12.20 10.39
CA GLU A 41 -9.69 11.46 10.94
C GLU A 41 -9.94 10.12 10.21
N LEU A 42 -8.85 9.45 9.82
CA LEU A 42 -8.90 8.17 9.12
C LEU A 42 -8.54 7.04 10.08
N ASP A 43 -9.39 6.01 10.12
CA ASP A 43 -9.14 4.79 10.88
C ASP A 43 -8.02 3.95 10.22
N PRO A 44 -6.93 3.61 10.95
CA PRO A 44 -5.91 2.67 10.49
C PRO A 44 -6.47 1.34 9.99
N ALA A 45 -7.52 0.81 10.62
CA ALA A 45 -8.18 -0.43 10.19
C ALA A 45 -8.76 -0.30 8.77
N ALA A 46 -9.17 0.92 8.37
CA ALA A 46 -9.67 1.18 7.03
C ALA A 46 -8.60 0.99 5.95
N LEU A 47 -7.31 0.93 6.29
CA LEU A 47 -6.22 0.70 5.36
C LEU A 47 -6.22 -0.73 4.81
N ALA A 48 -6.48 -1.73 5.66
CA ALA A 48 -6.65 -3.12 5.23
C ALA A 48 -7.89 -3.26 4.33
N ASP A 49 -9.00 -2.64 4.74
CA ASP A 49 -10.25 -2.69 3.99
C ASP A 49 -10.18 -1.93 2.67
N VAL A 50 -9.39 -0.87 2.59
CA VAL A 50 -9.21 -0.11 1.35
C VAL A 50 -8.57 -0.96 0.27
N LEU A 51 -7.56 -1.78 0.59
CA LEU A 51 -6.92 -2.65 -0.39
C LEU A 51 -7.89 -3.71 -0.92
N THR A 52 -8.70 -4.29 -0.04
CA THR A 52 -9.76 -5.23 -0.41
C THR A 52 -10.82 -4.56 -1.28
N ARG A 53 -11.38 -3.42 -0.85
CA ARG A 53 -12.43 -2.69 -1.58
C ARG A 53 -11.97 -2.21 -2.96
N LYS A 54 -10.70 -1.83 -3.10
CA LYS A 54 -10.15 -1.34 -4.37
C LYS A 54 -9.56 -2.44 -5.25
N GLN A 55 -9.63 -3.71 -4.83
CA GLN A 55 -8.92 -4.81 -5.50
C GLN A 55 -9.29 -4.95 -6.99
N ASP A 56 -10.58 -4.88 -7.34
CA ASP A 56 -11.00 -5.00 -8.74
C ASP A 56 -10.53 -3.83 -9.61
N THR A 57 -10.49 -2.62 -9.03
CA THR A 57 -9.94 -1.46 -9.73
C THR A 57 -8.44 -1.60 -9.92
N PHE A 58 -7.72 -2.08 -8.90
CA PHE A 58 -6.30 -2.40 -9.05
C PHE A 58 -6.07 -3.46 -10.11
N ARG A 59 -6.81 -4.58 -10.12
CA ARG A 59 -6.67 -5.62 -11.16
C ARG A 59 -6.77 -5.06 -12.57
N ARG A 60 -7.73 -4.15 -12.79
CA ARG A 60 -7.96 -3.54 -14.10
C ARG A 60 -6.89 -2.52 -14.50
N LEU A 61 -6.28 -1.83 -13.53
CA LEU A 61 -5.32 -0.75 -13.78
C LEU A 61 -3.86 -1.15 -13.60
N TRP A 62 -3.58 -2.24 -12.90
CA TRP A 62 -2.25 -2.62 -12.44
C TRP A 62 -1.24 -2.64 -13.58
N GLU A 63 -1.50 -3.51 -14.55
CA GLU A 63 -0.60 -3.71 -15.66
C GLU A 63 -0.62 -2.54 -16.65
N PRO A 64 -1.79 -2.02 -17.11
CA PRO A 64 -1.81 -0.89 -18.04
C PRO A 64 -1.11 0.37 -17.51
N ARG A 65 -1.11 0.60 -16.19
CA ARG A 65 -0.48 1.79 -15.60
C ARG A 65 0.99 1.59 -15.30
N LEU A 66 1.42 0.38 -14.96
CA LEU A 66 2.79 0.13 -14.48
C LEU A 66 3.72 -0.51 -15.51
N ARG A 67 3.17 -1.20 -16.52
CA ARG A 67 3.95 -1.80 -17.60
C ARG A 67 4.71 -0.70 -18.35
N GLY A 68 6.03 -0.87 -18.46
CA GLY A 68 6.94 0.12 -19.08
C GLY A 68 7.48 1.19 -18.13
N GLN A 69 6.93 1.32 -16.92
CA GLN A 69 7.57 2.10 -15.86
C GLN A 69 8.53 1.21 -15.06
N MET A 70 8.11 -0.01 -14.74
CA MET A 70 8.86 -0.96 -13.92
C MET A 70 9.47 -2.07 -14.78
N PRO A 71 10.77 -2.40 -14.62
CA PRO A 71 11.43 -3.48 -15.37
C PRO A 71 10.78 -4.84 -15.09
N ASP A 72 10.56 -5.13 -13.81
CA ASP A 72 9.92 -6.35 -13.33
C ASP A 72 8.67 -5.98 -12.53
N LEU A 73 7.50 -6.10 -13.16
CA LEU A 73 6.23 -5.83 -12.50
C LEU A 73 5.73 -7.09 -11.76
N PRO A 74 5.72 -7.11 -10.42
CA PRO A 74 5.16 -8.24 -9.67
C PRO A 74 3.65 -8.37 -9.90
N HIS A 75 3.16 -9.60 -9.76
CA HIS A 75 1.72 -9.87 -9.81
C HIS A 75 1.00 -9.13 -8.68
N LEU A 76 -0.14 -8.51 -8.98
CA LEU A 76 -0.91 -7.71 -8.01
C LEU A 76 -1.23 -8.50 -6.75
N ASP A 77 -1.62 -9.78 -6.88
CA ASP A 77 -1.97 -10.59 -5.71
C ASP A 77 -0.76 -10.80 -4.76
N THR A 78 0.45 -10.92 -5.30
CA THR A 78 1.68 -10.99 -4.51
C THR A 78 1.89 -9.69 -3.74
N VAL A 79 1.76 -8.55 -4.45
CA VAL A 79 1.90 -7.21 -3.87
C VAL A 79 0.90 -6.99 -2.74
N VAL A 80 -0.38 -7.29 -2.96
CA VAL A 80 -1.45 -7.12 -1.96
C VAL A 80 -1.19 -8.02 -0.75
N ARG A 81 -0.83 -9.29 -0.96
CA ARG A 81 -0.56 -10.23 0.13
C ARG A 81 0.61 -9.79 0.99
N GLU A 82 1.71 -9.39 0.38
CA GLU A 82 2.93 -9.00 1.09
C GLU A 82 2.78 -7.64 1.78
N THR A 83 2.09 -6.70 1.14
CA THR A 83 1.77 -5.40 1.75
C THR A 83 0.87 -5.59 2.97
N ASN A 84 -0.19 -6.41 2.88
CA ASN A 84 -1.04 -6.72 4.03
C ASN A 84 -0.28 -7.41 5.17
N ARG A 85 0.65 -8.31 4.85
CA ARG A 85 1.51 -8.94 5.86
C ARG A 85 2.33 -7.88 6.60
N TRP A 86 2.93 -6.94 5.88
CA TRP A 86 3.72 -5.87 6.48
C TRP A 86 2.87 -4.95 7.36
N LEU A 87 1.70 -4.55 6.90
CA LEU A 87 0.78 -3.69 7.66
C LEU A 87 0.45 -4.31 9.03
N ARG A 88 0.17 -5.62 9.05
CA ARG A 88 -0.09 -6.37 10.29
C ARG A 88 1.13 -6.44 11.20
N GLN A 89 2.30 -6.73 10.64
CA GLN A 89 3.55 -6.82 11.42
C GLN A 89 3.94 -5.49 12.05
N SER A 90 3.52 -4.39 11.45
CA SER A 90 3.86 -3.04 11.91
C SER A 90 2.79 -2.43 12.82
N GLY A 91 1.76 -3.20 13.19
CA GLY A 91 0.68 -2.75 14.08
C GLY A 91 -0.24 -1.69 13.46
N LEU A 92 -0.22 -1.55 12.13
CA LEU A 92 -1.04 -0.57 11.41
C LEU A 92 -2.44 -1.09 11.07
N VAL A 93 -2.62 -2.42 11.03
CA VAL A 93 -3.90 -3.13 10.82
C VAL A 93 -3.93 -4.44 11.59
#